data_AF-A0A1H1GQ51-F1
#
_entry.id   AF-A0A1H1GQ51-F1
#
_cell.length_a   1.000
_cell.length_b   1.000
_cell.length_c   1.000
_cell.angle_alpha   90.00
_cell.angle_beta   90.00
_cell.angle_gamma   90.00
#
_symmetry.space_group_name_H-M   'P 1'
#
loop_
_entity.id
_entity.type
_entity.pdbx_description
1 polymer ?
#
loop_
_entity_poly.entity_id
_entity_poly.type
_entity_poly.pdbx_seq_one_letter_code
_entity_poly.pdbx_strand_id
1 'polypeptide(L)'
;MFKVFPIVLVTLEDMLMSYEKVTQVQTQLIIGTKQTLKAMKNGEVSEVFIADDADQQITQKVERLANELDMPCHRVDSMERLGAACGIDVGASTVAVKQ
;
A
#
# COMPACT_ATOMS: atom_id res chain seq x y z
N MET A 1 -35.51 4.29 -10.70
CA MET A 1 -34.24 4.87 -11.17
C MET A 1 -33.17 3.81 -11.02
N PHE A 2 -32.65 3.36 -12.16
CA PHE A 2 -31.87 2.13 -12.33
C PHE A 2 -30.44 2.26 -11.80
N LYS A 3 -29.99 1.25 -11.04
CA LYS A 3 -28.72 0.56 -11.33
C LYS A 3 -28.90 -0.92 -11.00
N VAL A 4 -29.36 -1.62 -12.03
CA VAL A 4 -29.44 -3.08 -12.14
C VAL A 4 -28.00 -3.60 -11.99
N PHE A 5 -27.75 -4.38 -10.94
CA PHE A 5 -26.54 -5.21 -10.85
C PHE A 5 -26.79 -6.45 -11.72
N PRO A 6 -26.07 -6.66 -12.83
CA PRO A 6 -26.12 -7.93 -13.54
C PRO A 6 -25.40 -9.00 -12.70
N ILE A 7 -26.10 -10.08 -12.35
CA ILE A 7 -26.00 -11.42 -12.97
C ILE A 7 -24.75 -12.21 -12.54
N VAL A 8 -24.99 -13.23 -11.71
CA VAL A 8 -24.52 -14.63 -11.85
C VAL A 8 -23.24 -14.85 -12.67
N LEU A 9 -22.12 -15.11 -11.99
CA LEU A 9 -21.09 -16.07 -12.41
C LEU A 9 -20.15 -16.39 -11.25
N VAL A 10 -20.71 -16.95 -10.18
CA VAL A 10 -19.95 -17.87 -9.32
C VAL A 10 -19.86 -19.16 -10.14
N THR A 11 -18.69 -19.46 -10.70
CA THR A 11 -18.09 -20.81 -10.86
C THR A 11 -16.93 -20.78 -11.87
N LEU A 12 -15.77 -21.29 -11.43
CA LEU A 12 -14.64 -21.88 -12.20
C LEU A 12 -13.32 -21.09 -12.39
N GLU A 13 -13.19 -19.83 -11.99
CA GLU A 13 -11.86 -19.16 -11.96
C GLU A 13 -11.13 -19.30 -10.61
N ASP A 14 -11.82 -19.65 -9.53
CA ASP A 14 -11.21 -19.92 -8.21
C ASP A 14 -10.47 -21.28 -8.12
N MET A 15 -10.52 -22.12 -9.15
CA MET A 15 -9.91 -23.47 -9.15
C MET A 15 -8.73 -23.67 -10.12
N LEU A 16 -8.27 -22.63 -10.82
CA LEU A 16 -6.95 -22.62 -11.44
C LEU A 16 -5.89 -22.24 -10.40
N MET A 17 -5.71 -23.20 -9.50
CA MET A 17 -4.46 -23.64 -8.90
C MET A 17 -3.24 -22.73 -9.15
N SER A 18 -2.69 -22.06 -8.14
CA SER A 18 -2.02 -22.58 -6.91
C SER A 18 -0.48 -22.55 -6.92
N TYR A 19 0.21 -21.97 -7.91
CA TYR A 19 1.71 -21.97 -7.87
C TYR A 19 2.43 -20.71 -8.32
N GLU A 20 1.73 -19.66 -8.78
CA GLU A 20 2.38 -18.35 -9.04
C GLU A 20 2.15 -17.34 -7.91
N LYS A 21 1.13 -17.56 -7.06
CA LYS A 21 0.71 -16.59 -6.05
C LYS A 21 1.67 -16.44 -4.86
N VAL A 22 2.73 -17.24 -4.78
CA VAL A 22 3.68 -17.19 -3.64
C VAL A 22 4.91 -16.33 -3.95
N THR A 23 5.11 -15.90 -5.20
CA THR A 23 6.31 -15.12 -5.58
C THR A 23 6.01 -13.66 -5.94
N GLN A 24 4.75 -13.28 -6.18
CA GLN A 24 4.38 -11.94 -6.66
C GLN A 24 3.89 -10.94 -5.60
N VAL A 25 3.90 -11.30 -4.31
CA VAL A 25 3.43 -10.40 -3.23
C VAL A 25 4.47 -9.32 -2.87
N GLN A 26 5.72 -9.43 -3.35
CA GLN A 26 6.73 -8.37 -3.17
C GLN A 26 6.55 -7.18 -4.14
N THR A 27 5.74 -7.31 -5.20
CA THR A 27 5.64 -6.31 -6.29
C THR A 27 4.62 -5.20 -6.03
N GLN A 28 3.88 -5.29 -4.92
CA GLN A 28 2.79 -4.36 -4.59
C GLN A 28 3.19 -3.29 -3.54
N LEU A 29 4.48 -3.13 -3.27
CA LEU A 29 5.00 -2.09 -2.39
C LEU A 29 5.33 -0.82 -3.19
N ILE A 30 4.83 0.30 -2.72
CA ILE A 30 5.09 1.62 -3.28
C ILE A 30 6.03 2.35 -2.33
N ILE A 31 7.28 2.43 -2.74
CA ILE A 31 8.33 3.09 -1.97
C ILE A 31 8.45 4.54 -2.41
N GLY A 32 8.52 5.43 -1.43
CA GLY A 32 8.82 6.84 -1.65
C GLY A 32 7.57 7.71 -1.71
N THR A 33 7.66 8.87 -1.05
CA THR A 33 6.47 9.61 -0.64
C THR A 33 5.62 10.13 -1.78
N LYS A 34 6.24 10.56 -2.89
CA LYS A 34 5.49 11.05 -4.06
C LYS A 34 4.63 9.95 -4.68
N GLN A 35 5.14 8.72 -4.74
CA GLN A 35 4.40 7.60 -5.30
C GLN A 35 3.33 7.13 -4.32
N THR A 36 3.66 7.05 -3.03
CA THR A 36 2.70 6.75 -1.96
C THR A 36 1.51 7.71 -2.01
N LEU A 37 1.75 9.03 -2.00
CA LEU A 37 0.69 10.03 -2.06
C LEU A 37 -0.17 9.91 -3.33
N LYS A 38 0.43 9.58 -4.48
CA LYS A 38 -0.31 9.40 -5.73
C LYS A 38 -1.22 8.16 -5.66
N ALA A 39 -0.69 7.04 -5.18
CA ALA A 39 -1.44 5.80 -5.11
C ALA A 39 -2.54 5.85 -4.04
N MET A 40 -2.28 6.51 -2.91
CA MET A 40 -3.29 6.77 -1.88
C MET A 40 -4.47 7.56 -2.48
N LYS A 41 -4.18 8.63 -3.23
CA LYS A 41 -5.23 9.40 -3.94
C LYS A 41 -5.99 8.59 -4.99
N ASN A 42 -5.33 7.62 -5.61
CA ASN A 42 -5.97 6.73 -6.57
C ASN A 42 -6.83 5.63 -5.88
N GLY A 43 -6.76 5.50 -4.55
CA GLY A 43 -7.40 4.39 -3.83
C GLY A 43 -6.75 3.04 -4.12
N GLU A 44 -5.50 3.03 -4.57
CA GLU A 44 -4.76 1.79 -4.87
C GLU A 44 -4.03 1.25 -3.63
N VAL A 45 -4.24 1.81 -2.44
CA VAL A 45 -3.42 1.55 -1.24
C VAL A 45 -4.27 0.98 -0.11
N SER A 46 -3.79 -0.10 0.50
CA SER A 46 -4.45 -0.81 1.60
C SER A 46 -3.98 -0.29 2.95
N GLU A 47 -2.69 -0.03 3.08
CA GLU A 47 -2.02 0.37 4.32
C GLU A 47 -0.75 1.18 4.03
N VAL A 48 -0.29 1.96 5.01
CA VAL A 48 0.89 2.82 4.88
C VAL A 48 1.80 2.73 6.10
N PHE A 49 3.09 2.70 5.85
CA PHE A 49 4.16 2.69 6.85
C PHE A 49 4.98 3.97 6.74
N ILE A 50 5.27 4.59 7.89
CA ILE A 50 5.95 5.89 7.99
C ILE A 50 7.12 5.73 8.96
N ALA A 51 8.32 6.14 8.54
CA ALA A 51 9.47 6.15 9.43
C ALA A 51 9.50 7.41 10.31
N ASP A 52 9.87 7.26 11.58
CA ASP A 52 9.93 8.33 12.56
C ASP A 52 11.13 9.27 12.35
N ASP A 53 12.20 8.78 11.75
CA ASP A 53 13.37 9.58 11.35
C ASP A 53 13.14 10.34 10.02
N ALA A 54 12.00 10.13 9.36
CA ALA A 54 11.64 10.85 8.13
C ALA A 54 11.23 12.30 8.40
N ASP A 55 11.35 13.15 7.37
CA ASP A 55 10.98 14.56 7.46
C ASP A 55 9.50 14.73 7.84
N GLN A 56 9.24 15.44 8.94
CA GLN A 56 7.89 15.66 9.46
C GLN A 56 6.95 16.34 8.46
N GLN A 57 7.44 17.22 7.58
CA GLN A 57 6.60 17.86 6.57
C GLN A 57 6.08 16.86 5.53
N ILE A 58 6.85 15.79 5.31
CA ILE A 58 6.52 14.73 4.38
C ILE A 58 5.54 13.75 5.04
N THR A 59 5.84 13.30 6.26
CA THR A 59 5.00 12.35 7.01
C THR A 59 3.62 12.93 7.33
N GLN A 60 3.53 14.21 7.72
CA GLN A 60 2.24 14.86 7.98
C GLN A 60 1.30 14.87 6.77
N LYS A 61 1.83 14.99 5.54
CA LYS A 61 1.00 14.95 4.32
C LYS A 61 0.42 13.56 4.11
N VAL A 62 1.20 12.53 4.40
CA VAL A 62 0.79 11.13 4.28
C VAL A 62 -0.21 10.78 5.38
N GLU A 63 0.06 11.15 6.63
CA GLU A 63 -0.85 10.92 7.76
C GLU A 63 -2.21 11.59 7.54
N ARG A 64 -2.24 12.84 7.08
CA ARG A 64 -3.51 13.52 6.77
C ARG A 64 -4.30 12.78 5.70
N LEU A 65 -3.62 12.38 4.61
CA LEU A 65 -4.28 11.66 3.52
C LEU A 65 -4.75 10.26 3.97
N ALA A 66 -3.98 9.58 4.82
CA ALA A 66 -4.37 8.30 5.41
C ALA A 66 -5.63 8.46 6.27
N ASN A 67 -5.68 9.50 7.12
CA ASN A 67 -6.87 9.81 7.93
C ASN A 67 -8.08 10.18 7.06
N GLU A 68 -7.90 10.95 5.99
CA GLU A 68 -8.98 11.31 5.06
C GLU A 68 -9.57 10.08 4.35
N LEU A 69 -8.74 9.07 4.09
CA LEU A 69 -9.12 7.83 3.42
C LEU A 69 -9.48 6.69 4.39
N ASP A 70 -9.51 6.97 5.71
CA ASP A 70 -9.68 5.97 6.78
C ASP A 70 -8.76 4.75 6.64
N MET A 71 -7.52 5.00 6.24
CA MET A 71 -6.53 3.98 5.96
C MET A 71 -5.63 3.69 7.18
N PRO A 72 -5.28 2.41 7.42
CA PRO A 72 -4.30 2.02 8.42
C PRO A 72 -2.95 2.68 8.17
N CYS A 73 -2.43 3.39 9.18
CA CYS A 73 -1.09 3.94 9.17
C CYS A 73 -0.25 3.37 10.32
N HIS A 74 0.96 2.94 10.01
CA HIS A 74 1.90 2.31 10.92
C HIS A 74 3.18 3.14 10.98
N ARG A 75 3.69 3.39 12.20
CA ARG A 75 4.94 4.12 12.41
C ARG A 75 6.07 3.14 12.73
N VAL A 76 7.27 3.41 12.22
CA VAL A 76 8.46 2.58 12.44
C VAL A 76 9.64 3.45 12.84
N ASP A 77 10.58 2.90 13.61
CA ASP A 77 11.64 3.69 14.26
C ASP A 77 12.63 4.32 13.27
N SER A 78 12.93 3.67 12.14
CA SER A 78 13.93 4.15 11.19
C SER A 78 13.65 3.78 9.73
N MET A 79 13.99 4.70 8.84
CA MET A 79 13.96 4.57 7.38
C MET A 79 14.70 3.35 6.87
N GLU A 80 15.87 3.03 7.45
CA GLU A 80 16.67 1.88 7.03
C GLU A 80 15.99 0.56 7.36
N ARG A 81 15.42 0.44 8.56
CA ARG A 81 14.69 -0.78 8.97
C ARG A 81 13.43 -0.96 8.13
N LEU A 82 12.75 0.14 7.79
CA LEU A 82 11.59 0.08 6.90
C LEU A 82 11.98 -0.42 5.51
N GLY A 83 13.04 0.15 4.92
CA GLY A 83 13.56 -0.27 3.63
C GLY A 83 13.99 -1.74 3.61
N ALA A 84 14.79 -2.15 4.60
CA ALA A 84 15.24 -3.52 4.73
C ALA A 84 14.08 -4.51 4.88
N ALA A 85 13.04 -4.15 5.65
CA ALA A 85 11.84 -4.97 5.79
C ALA A 85 11.05 -5.10 4.48
N CYS A 86 11.10 -4.08 3.62
CA CYS A 86 10.51 -4.08 2.29
C CYS A 86 11.41 -4.74 1.22
N GLY A 87 12.58 -5.27 1.59
CA GLY A 87 13.50 -5.92 0.65
C GLY A 87 14.28 -4.95 -0.23
N ILE A 88 14.39 -3.68 0.18
CA ILE A 88 15.22 -2.68 -0.51
C ILE A 88 16.45 -2.31 0.32
N ASP A 89 17.58 -2.12 -0.36
CA ASP A 89 18.86 -1.79 0.25
C ASP A 89 19.04 -0.26 0.46
N VAL A 90 17.93 0.49 0.44
CA VAL A 90 17.90 1.95 0.60
C VAL A 90 16.84 2.33 1.64
N GLY A 91 17.13 3.33 2.48
CA GLY A 91 16.18 3.80 3.48
C GLY A 91 14.92 4.39 2.85
N ALA A 92 13.75 4.04 3.38
CA ALA A 92 12.46 4.50 2.88
C ALA A 92 11.73 5.34 3.92
N SER A 93 11.44 6.60 3.60
CA SER A 93 10.68 7.51 4.49
C SER A 93 9.23 7.08 4.67
N THR A 94 8.64 6.54 3.60
CA THR A 94 7.25 6.12 3.56
C THR A 94 7.10 4.98 2.57
N VAL A 95 6.35 3.96 2.96
CA VAL A 95 6.00 2.82 2.12
C VAL A 95 4.50 2.64 2.16
N ALA A 96 3.88 2.50 1.00
CA ALA A 96 2.48 2.13 0.86
C ALA A 96 2.37 0.70 0.33
N VAL A 97 1.39 -0.05 0.79
CA VAL A 97 1.06 -1.38 0.27
C VAL A 97 -0.16 -1.25 -0.62
N LYS A 98 -0.14 -1.85 -1.82
CA LYS A 98 -1.30 -1.82 -2.72
C LYS A 98 -2.43 -2.74 -2.25
N GLN A 99 -3.66 -2.38 -2.62
CA GLN A 99 -4.85 -3.25 -2.52
C GLN A 99 -4.88 -4.33 -3.60
#